data_AF-A0A968ZFH5-F1
#
_entry.id   AF-A0A968ZFH5-F1
#
_cell.length_a   1.000
_cell.length_b   1.000
_cell.length_c   1.000
_cell.angle_alpha   90.00
_cell.angle_beta   90.00
_cell.angle_gamma   90.00
#
_symmetry.space_group_name_H-M   'P 1'
#
loop_
_entity.id
_entity.type
_entity.pdbx_description
1 polymer ?
#
loop_
_entity_poly.entity_id
_entity_poly.type
_entity_poly.pdbx_seq_one_letter_code
_entity_poly.pdbx_strand_id
1 'polypeptide(L)' 'MDGTVDMIDEEAKMITVDGQEFMLDATNELTDVEVGEKVTVTYEEKDGHNMVQSILPAESNK' A
#
# COMPACT_ATOMS: atom_id res chain seq x y z
N MET A 1 8.94 2.61 0.39
CA MET A 1 9.20 1.67 -0.71
C MET A 1 8.38 2.12 -1.90
N ASP A 2 8.99 2.29 -3.07
CA ASP A 2 8.25 2.42 -4.32
C ASP A 2 7.91 1.04 -4.88
N GLY A 3 6.73 0.93 -5.50
CA GLY A 3 6.33 -0.30 -6.16
C GLY A 3 5.01 -0.17 -6.92
N THR A 4 4.61 -1.25 -7.58
CA THR A 4 3.34 -1.35 -8.31
C THR A 4 2.33 -2.14 -7.50
N VAL A 5 1.11 -1.63 -7.40
CA VAL A 5 0.02 -2.32 -6.71
C VAL A 5 -0.40 -3.55 -7.52
N ASP A 6 -0.23 -4.73 -6.94
CA ASP A 6 -0.66 -5.99 -7.54
C ASP A 6 -2.11 -6.33 -7.17
N MET A 7 -2.49 -6.07 -5.91
CA MET A 7 -3.80 -6.45 -5.38
C MET A 7 -4.19 -5.55 -4.21
N ILE A 8 -5.48 -5.22 -4.12
CA ILE A 8 -6.09 -4.51 -3.01
C ILE A 8 -7.21 -5.39 -2.44
N ASP A 9 -7.12 -5.72 -1.15
CA ASP A 9 -8.14 -6.43 -0.41
C ASP A 9 -8.69 -5.51 0.70
N GLU A 10 -9.77 -4.81 0.38
CA GLU A 10 -10.41 -3.87 1.31
C GLU A 10 -11.13 -4.55 2.49
N GLU A 11 -11.53 -5.83 2.31
CA GLU A 11 -12.20 -6.64 3.32
C GLU A 11 -11.19 -7.13 4.36
N ALA A 12 -10.06 -7.65 3.89
CA ALA A 12 -8.97 -8.11 4.73
C ALA A 12 -8.04 -6.98 5.20
N LYS A 13 -8.25 -5.75 4.71
CA LYS A 13 -7.39 -4.59 4.96
C LYS A 13 -5.93 -4.89 4.61
N MET A 14 -5.72 -5.44 3.42
CA MET A 14 -4.39 -5.78 2.91
C MET A 14 -4.18 -5.21 1.51
N ILE A 15 -2.95 -4.83 1.22
CA ILE A 15 -2.49 -4.44 -0.12
C ILE A 15 -1.23 -5.20 -0.46
N THR A 16 -1.14 -5.66 -1.71
CA THR A 16 0.08 -6.29 -2.24
C THR A 16 0.75 -5.32 -3.20
N VAL A 17 2.02 -5.03 -2.96
CA VAL A 17 2.84 -4.15 -3.79
C VAL A 17 4.14 -4.85 -4.14
N ASP A 18 4.42 -5.03 -5.43
CA ASP A 18 5.54 -5.83 -5.95
C ASP A 18 5.65 -7.24 -5.29
N GLY A 19 4.50 -7.89 -5.08
CA GLY A 19 4.41 -9.18 -4.42
C GLY A 19 4.69 -9.18 -2.91
N GLN A 20 4.85 -8.01 -2.29
CA GLN A 20 4.95 -7.86 -0.84
C GLN A 20 3.61 -7.46 -0.25
N GLU A 21 3.18 -8.17 0.79
CA GLU A 21 1.92 -7.91 1.50
C GLU A 21 2.11 -6.88 2.61
N PHE A 22 1.19 -5.91 2.66
CA PHE A 22 1.13 -4.87 3.68
C PHE A 22 -0.27 -4.80 4.28
N MET A 23 -0.34 -4.66 5.60
CA MET A 23 -1.59 -4.49 6.32
C MET A 23 -1.94 -3.02 6.41
N LEU A 24 -3.20 -2.69 6.13
CA LEU A 24 -3.72 -1.35 6.24
C LEU A 24 -4.22 -1.14 7.67
N ASP A 25 -3.71 -0.10 8.32
CA ASP A 25 -4.34 0.36 9.55
C ASP A 25 -5.76 0.87 9.22
N ALA A 26 -6.73 0.60 10.08
CA ALA A 26 -8.15 0.94 9.85
C ALA A 26 -8.40 2.43 9.60
N THR A 27 -7.43 3.29 9.91
CA THR A 27 -7.45 4.74 9.67
C THR A 27 -6.97 5.15 8.27
N ASN A 28 -6.32 4.27 7.51
CA ASN A 28 -5.86 4.56 6.15
C ASN A 28 -6.97 4.23 5.14
N GLU A 29 -7.58 5.28 4.60
CA GLU A 29 -8.46 5.14 3.45
C GLU A 29 -7.59 5.05 2.18
N LEU A 30 -7.73 3.96 1.41
CA LEU A 30 -7.08 3.77 0.10
C LEU A 30 -7.75 4.60 -1.00
N THR A 31 -8.04 5.88 -0.75
CA THR A 31 -8.96 6.63 -1.63
C THR A 31 -8.40 6.95 -3.01
N ASP A 32 -7.10 6.73 -3.25
CA ASP A 32 -6.41 7.18 -4.46
C ASP A 32 -5.34 6.19 -4.96
N VAL A 33 -5.57 4.88 -4.83
CA VAL A 33 -4.69 3.87 -5.45
C VAL A 33 -5.47 2.77 -6.15
N GLU A 34 -5.12 2.52 -7.39
CA GLU A 34 -5.69 1.43 -8.20
C GLU A 34 -4.65 0.32 -8.43
N VAL A 35 -5.14 -0.90 -8.66
CA VAL A 35 -4.30 -2.02 -9.07
C VAL A 35 -3.60 -1.67 -10.40
N GLY A 36 -2.28 -1.86 -10.45
CA GLY A 36 -1.42 -1.52 -11.58
C GLY A 36 -0.80 -0.12 -11.50
N GLU A 37 -1.20 0.71 -10.54
CA GLU A 37 -0.54 2.01 -10.32
C GLU A 37 0.80 1.86 -9.60
N LYS A 38 1.71 2.78 -9.92
CA LYS A 38 2.93 2.96 -9.13
C LYS A 38 2.64 3.82 -7.92
N VAL A 39 2.98 3.31 -6.75
CA VAL A 39 2.75 3.94 -5.47
C VAL A 39 4.04 3.96 -4.66
N THR A 40 4.12 4.90 -3.74
CA THR A 40 5.11 4.93 -2.67
C THR A 40 4.41 4.54 -1.38
N VAL A 41 4.73 3.35 -0.86
CA VAL A 41 4.24 2.83 0.41
C VAL A 41 5.21 3.20 1.51
N THR A 42 4.72 3.90 2.52
CA THR A 42 5.41 4.09 3.80
C THR A 42 4.78 3.13 4.80
N TYR A 43 5.59 2.26 5.39
CA TYR A 43 5.13 1.26 6.35
C TYR A 43 6.07 1.18 7.55
N GLU A 44 5.56 0.68 8.66
CA GLU A 44 6.29 0.37 9.88
C GLU A 44 6.14 -1.12 10.17
N GLU A 45 7.23 -1.79 10.52
CA GLU A 45 7.16 -3.18 10.97
C GLU A 45 6.71 -3.20 12.43
N LYS A 46 5.56 -3.83 12.68
CA LYS A 46 4.96 -3.95 14.00
C LYS A 46 4.53 -5.38 14.23
N ASP A 47 5.02 -5.98 15.32
CA ASP A 47 4.75 -7.39 15.66
C ASP A 47 5.12 -8.38 14.51
N GLY A 48 6.12 -8.03 13.69
CA GLY A 48 6.54 -8.84 12.54
C GLY A 48 5.66 -8.68 11.29
N HIS A 49 4.76 -7.70 11.28
CA HIS A 49 3.89 -7.38 10.14
C HIS A 49 4.15 -5.97 9.63
N ASN A 50 4.14 -5.78 8.31
CA ASN A 50 4.31 -4.45 7.71
C ASN A 50 2.97 -3.69 7.75
N MET A 51 2.84 -2.77 8.70
CA MET A 51 1.70 -1.86 8.83
C MET A 51 1.91 -0.64 7.95
N VAL A 52 1.02 -0.44 6.99
CA VAL A 52 0.98 0.76 6.14
C VAL A 52 0.67 1.98 7.00
N GLN A 53 1.54 2.97 6.91
CA GLN A 53 1.36 4.28 7.52
C GLN A 53 0.81 5.30 6.53
N SER A 54 1.21 5.20 5.26
CA SER A 54 0.71 6.07 4.18
C SER A 54 1.02 5.44 2.83
N ILE A 55 0.09 5.58 1.89
CA ILE A 55 0.30 5.21 0.49
C ILE A 55 -0.04 6.43 -0.34
N LEU A 56 0.89 6.81 -1.20
CA LEU A 56 0.71 7.90 -2.13
C LEU A 56 1.01 7.37 -3.53
N PRO A 57 0.29 7.80 -4.58
CA PRO A 57 0.75 7.57 -5.94
C PRO A 57 2.18 8.09 -6.05
N ALA A 58 3.08 7.25 -6.57
CA ALA A 58 4.44 7.68 -6.87
C ALA A 58 4.27 8.64 -8.04
N GLU A 59 4.16 9.94 -7.72
CA GLU A 59 3.81 10.99 -8.66
C GLU A 59 4.49 10.70 -10.00
N SER A 60 3.67 10.52 -11.03
CA SER A 60 4.16 10.48 -12.40
C SER A 60 4.91 11.79 -12.59
N ASN A 61 6.23 11.74 -12.45
CA ASN A 61 7.13 12.86 -12.62
C ASN A 61 7.06 13.27 -14.09
N LYS A 62 6.02 14.02 -14.45
CA LYS A 62 5.65 14.41 -15.81
C LYS A 62 6.10 15.82 -16.09
#